data_AF-A0AAD9I5A8-F1
#
_entry.id   AF-A0AAD9I5A8-F1
#
_cell.length_a   1.000
_cell.length_b   1.000
_cell.length_c   1.000
_cell.angle_alpha   90.00
_cell.angle_beta   90.00
_cell.angle_gamma   90.00
#
_symmetry.space_group_name_H-M   'P 1'
#
loop_
_entity.id
_entity.type
_entity.pdbx_description
1 polymer ?
#
loop_
_entity_poly.entity_id
_entity_poly.type
_entity_poly.pdbx_seq_one_letter_code
_entity_poly.pdbx_strand_id
1 'polypeptide(L)'
;MAFSSTATETQILGDTKPRQRRVGTPDSNSDSSLIMPESEFAPVADDRFPDIAAIRAAIPAHCFEPPLARSLGYLARDFALCLSLGYAALTYIPQLESAPLRWAAWALYGWLQGLVCVGIWILAHECGHGAFSRHQRVNDCIGWAAHSFLMVPYFSWKFSHHRHHRFTGHMEKDMAFVPRTRDDYYQPRASSLWLDPELFEDTPLVQAGKLIGHQLLGWQMYLLLNATSGPDSMQKKTGWLRQSHFEPTSAVFRPNEALFIALSDLGLAITGMGLYWLSTVVGWSTVGLLYAVPYFWVHHWLVAITYLHHNHPDVHHYDADSWTFVKGALATIDRDFGFIGRHLFHGIIECHVVHHLFPRIPFYYADEATEAIKPVVGDLYKRDPRPFLGQLWSVFTTCKYVESDPDVPGAMRPIEDRTYQVWSNVHRDMKAGYTYFFVSAPPWEFDASRHDWLYQWLRPLIDLMGSPHVYLLVVEVFHEQCGRELRLVADGRYWDAYVNHLEFAAHLEDADLDVPTRVHEHAIWTWPDLEVGRRGIHHEFIKAVKTEPTITPFMLAASVRWQHKHPRFNGKNEASPAAYIEFILEEGLR
;
A
#
# COMPACT_ATOMS: atom_id res chain seq x y z
N MET A 1 -16.63 -16.40 48.16
CA MET A 1 -15.53 -17.11 48.84
C MET A 1 -14.23 -16.37 48.51
N ALA A 2 -13.59 -15.81 49.53
CA ALA A 2 -12.38 -15.02 49.38
C ALA A 2 -11.17 -15.93 49.12
N PHE A 3 -10.31 -15.56 48.16
CA PHE A 3 -8.95 -16.07 48.08
C PHE A 3 -7.98 -14.89 48.00
N SER A 4 -7.18 -14.79 49.05
CA SER A 4 -6.03 -13.91 49.24
C SER A 4 -4.93 -14.24 48.22
N SER A 5 -4.33 -13.22 47.59
CA SER A 5 -3.07 -13.37 46.86
C SER A 5 -2.07 -12.30 47.31
N THR A 6 -1.13 -12.71 48.14
CA THR A 6 0.19 -12.08 48.29
C THR A 6 1.19 -12.94 47.50
N ALA A 7 1.73 -12.40 46.41
CA ALA A 7 3.00 -12.85 45.86
C ALA A 7 3.62 -11.70 45.05
N THR A 8 4.81 -11.35 45.50
CA THR A 8 5.70 -10.22 45.18
C THR A 8 6.29 -10.29 43.77
N GLU A 9 6.64 -9.12 43.23
CA GLU A 9 7.61 -8.93 42.14
C GLU A 9 8.93 -9.66 42.41
N THR A 10 9.54 -10.23 41.36
CA THR A 10 10.91 -9.94 40.83
C THR A 10 11.43 -11.17 40.03
N GLN A 11 12.21 -10.89 38.98
CA GLN A 11 13.11 -11.77 38.21
C GLN A 11 12.57 -12.45 36.95
N ILE A 12 12.68 -11.73 35.82
CA ILE A 12 12.97 -12.32 34.50
C ILE A 12 14.40 -11.91 34.16
N LEU A 13 15.35 -12.74 34.58
CA LEU A 13 16.74 -12.79 34.10
C LEU A 13 17.19 -14.22 34.40
N GLY A 14 17.07 -15.09 33.41
CA GLY A 14 17.45 -16.49 33.52
C GLY A 14 18.94 -16.65 33.28
N ASP A 15 19.69 -16.81 34.38
CA ASP A 15 21.04 -17.36 34.39
C ASP A 15 21.01 -18.85 34.04
N THR A 16 21.63 -19.26 32.94
CA THR A 16 21.88 -20.69 32.63
C THR A 16 23.35 -21.02 32.89
N LYS A 17 23.63 -21.71 34.00
CA LYS A 17 24.89 -22.45 34.19
C LYS A 17 24.73 -23.91 33.72
N PRO A 18 25.71 -24.49 33.02
CA PRO A 18 25.60 -25.84 32.47
C PRO A 18 25.85 -26.91 33.54
N ARG A 19 25.04 -27.96 33.54
CA ARG A 19 25.16 -29.11 34.45
C ARG A 19 25.95 -30.22 33.75
N GLN A 20 27.06 -30.65 34.36
CA GLN A 20 27.95 -31.69 33.84
C GLN A 20 27.40 -33.12 33.98
N ARG A 21 27.55 -33.88 32.88
CA ARG A 21 27.88 -35.32 32.68
C ARG A 21 26.96 -36.44 33.23
N ARG A 22 26.63 -37.37 32.31
CA ARG A 22 27.11 -38.76 32.38
C ARG A 22 27.42 -39.30 30.96
N VAL A 23 28.60 -39.88 30.82
CA VAL A 23 29.20 -40.44 29.61
C VAL A 23 28.80 -41.90 29.49
N GLY A 24 28.25 -42.31 28.34
CA GLY A 24 28.14 -43.70 27.92
C GLY A 24 29.21 -44.00 26.86
N THR A 25 29.82 -45.19 26.93
CA THR A 25 30.89 -45.69 26.06
C THR A 25 30.43 -46.00 24.62
N PRO A 26 31.34 -46.01 23.63
CA PRO A 26 31.00 -45.91 22.21
C PRO A 26 30.88 -47.29 21.52
N ASP A 27 29.89 -47.43 20.64
CA ASP A 27 29.90 -48.47 19.61
C ASP A 27 30.61 -47.94 18.35
N SER A 28 31.55 -48.74 17.88
CA SER A 28 32.44 -48.51 16.75
C SER A 28 31.75 -48.74 15.38
N ASN A 29 32.14 -47.90 14.40
CA ASN A 29 31.95 -48.00 12.95
C ASN A 29 30.82 -47.16 12.33
N SER A 30 31.16 -45.94 11.91
CA SER A 30 31.07 -45.53 10.49
C SER A 30 31.57 -44.09 10.28
N ASP A 31 32.43 -43.93 9.26
CA ASP A 31 32.78 -42.71 8.52
C ASP A 31 33.02 -41.38 9.26
N SER A 32 34.28 -41.15 9.62
CA SER A 32 34.80 -39.87 10.08
C SER A 32 35.35 -39.03 8.91
N SER A 33 34.47 -38.36 8.16
CA SER A 33 34.86 -37.17 7.38
C SER A 33 33.60 -36.41 6.93
N LEU A 34 33.11 -35.53 7.80
CA LEU A 34 32.33 -34.30 7.53
C LEU A 34 31.60 -33.89 8.83
N ILE A 35 32.38 -33.49 9.84
CA ILE A 35 31.84 -32.72 10.96
C ILE A 35 32.28 -31.28 10.71
N MET A 36 31.41 -30.51 10.08
CA MET A 36 31.57 -29.05 10.02
C MET A 36 31.38 -28.51 11.45
N PRO A 37 32.26 -27.62 11.93
CA PRO A 37 32.16 -27.09 13.29
C PRO A 37 30.87 -26.28 13.46
N GLU A 38 30.22 -26.49 14.61
CA GLU A 38 28.94 -25.89 15.05
C GLU A 38 29.07 -24.38 15.39
N SER A 39 29.90 -23.64 14.65
CA SER A 39 30.24 -22.23 14.92
C SER A 39 29.89 -21.25 13.80
N GLU A 40 29.10 -21.64 12.79
CA GLU A 40 28.78 -20.80 11.62
C GLU A 40 27.35 -20.23 11.58
N PHE A 41 26.60 -20.28 12.69
CA PHE A 41 25.26 -19.66 12.79
C PHE A 41 25.12 -18.67 13.95
N ALA A 42 26.18 -17.91 14.25
CA ALA A 42 25.97 -16.62 14.90
C ALA A 42 25.54 -15.64 13.79
N PRO A 43 24.33 -15.03 13.84
CA PRO A 43 24.00 -13.97 12.90
C PRO A 43 25.08 -12.90 13.01
N VAL A 44 25.71 -12.58 11.89
CA VAL A 44 26.68 -11.48 11.83
C VAL A 44 25.96 -10.24 12.37
N ALA A 45 26.49 -9.67 13.44
CA ALA A 45 25.96 -8.43 13.98
C ALA A 45 26.00 -7.39 12.85
N ASP A 46 24.84 -6.96 12.39
CA ASP A 46 24.73 -5.85 11.44
C ASP A 46 24.95 -4.58 12.27
N ASP A 47 26.19 -4.08 12.29
CA ASP A 47 26.63 -2.91 13.06
C ASP A 47 25.78 -1.65 12.79
N ARG A 48 24.92 -1.67 11.76
CA ARG A 48 23.97 -0.59 11.46
C ARG A 48 22.80 -0.54 12.43
N PHE A 49 22.39 -1.65 13.05
CA PHE A 49 21.22 -1.71 13.92
C PHE A 49 21.63 -1.62 15.40
N PRO A 50 21.21 -0.59 16.15
CA PRO A 50 21.53 -0.48 17.56
C PRO A 50 20.81 -1.56 18.38
N ASP A 51 21.45 -2.00 19.47
CA ASP A 51 20.80 -2.92 20.42
C ASP A 51 19.56 -2.28 21.06
N ILE A 52 18.52 -3.08 21.30
CA ILE A 52 17.25 -2.61 21.88
C ILE A 52 17.47 -1.95 23.24
N ALA A 53 18.46 -2.41 24.02
CA ALA A 53 18.80 -1.80 25.30
C ALA A 53 19.39 -0.40 25.14
N ALA A 54 20.18 -0.15 24.09
CA ALA A 54 20.71 1.17 23.77
C ALA A 54 19.59 2.14 23.38
N ILE A 55 18.64 1.70 22.55
CA ILE A 55 17.46 2.50 22.19
C ILE A 55 16.63 2.79 23.45
N ARG A 56 16.38 1.77 24.29
CA ARG A 56 15.61 1.90 25.54
C ARG A 56 16.22 2.91 26.51
N ALA A 57 17.55 2.97 26.59
CA ALA A 57 18.29 3.84 27.50
C ALA A 57 18.21 5.33 27.12
N ALA A 58 17.93 5.65 25.85
CA ALA A 58 17.73 7.02 25.41
C ALA A 58 16.37 7.59 25.86
N ILE A 59 15.36 6.73 26.05
CA ILE A 59 14.00 7.15 26.37
C ILE A 59 13.88 7.47 27.86
N PRO A 60 13.34 8.66 28.24
CA PRO A 60 13.10 9.02 29.63
C PRO A 60 12.26 7.97 30.39
N ALA A 61 12.62 7.72 31.64
CA ALA A 61 12.00 6.66 32.44
C ALA A 61 10.49 6.88 32.67
N HIS A 62 10.05 8.13 32.81
CA HIS A 62 8.63 8.46 33.02
C HIS A 62 7.76 8.12 31.81
N CYS A 63 8.33 8.00 30.60
CA CYS A 63 7.60 7.57 29.42
C CYS A 63 7.03 6.14 29.56
N PHE A 64 7.52 5.33 30.49
CA PHE A 64 7.05 3.96 30.73
C PHE A 64 6.06 3.85 31.88
N GLU A 65 5.62 4.99 32.40
CA GLU A 65 4.87 5.08 33.64
C GLU A 65 3.49 5.69 33.40
N PRO A 66 2.53 4.91 32.87
CA PRO A 66 1.23 5.43 32.45
C PRO A 66 0.35 5.79 33.66
N PRO A 67 0.04 7.09 33.88
CA PRO A 67 -0.85 7.47 34.97
C PRO A 67 -2.29 7.09 34.62
N LEU A 68 -2.86 6.15 35.37
CA LEU A 68 -4.23 5.64 35.13
C LEU A 68 -5.27 6.76 35.03
N ALA A 69 -5.17 7.80 35.86
CA ALA A 69 -6.09 8.94 35.84
C ALA A 69 -6.07 9.71 34.51
N ARG A 70 -4.89 9.86 33.88
CA ARG A 70 -4.77 10.52 32.58
C ARG A 70 -5.40 9.66 31.49
N SER A 71 -5.09 8.37 31.45
CA SER A 71 -5.66 7.42 30.48
C SER A 71 -7.19 7.33 30.59
N LEU A 72 -7.73 7.27 31.82
CA LEU A 72 -9.17 7.33 32.07
C LEU A 72 -9.78 8.66 31.63
N GLY A 73 -9.08 9.78 31.78
CA GLY A 73 -9.51 11.09 31.29
C GLY A 73 -9.71 11.12 29.78
N TYR A 74 -8.79 10.54 29.01
CA TYR A 74 -8.94 10.40 27.55
C TYR A 74 -10.07 9.46 27.17
N LEU A 75 -10.22 8.33 27.88
CA LEU A 75 -11.34 7.41 27.64
C LEU A 75 -12.69 8.09 27.88
N ALA A 76 -12.82 8.81 29.00
CA ALA A 76 -14.04 9.55 29.33
C ALA A 76 -14.33 10.66 28.31
N ARG A 77 -13.29 11.39 27.85
CA ARG A 77 -13.42 12.39 26.78
C ARG A 77 -13.98 11.78 25.50
N ASP A 78 -13.41 10.67 25.04
CA ASP A 78 -13.79 10.05 23.78
C ASP A 78 -15.20 9.46 23.82
N PHE A 79 -15.59 8.82 24.93
CA PHE A 79 -16.97 8.40 25.14
C PHE A 79 -17.94 9.59 25.22
N ALA A 80 -17.55 10.70 25.88
CA ALA A 80 -18.37 11.90 25.91
C ALA A 80 -18.58 12.49 24.50
N LEU A 81 -17.54 12.53 23.67
CA LEU A 81 -17.64 12.96 22.27
C LEU A 81 -18.55 12.01 21.47
N CYS A 82 -18.36 10.70 21.61
CA CYS A 82 -19.16 9.66 20.96
C CYS A 82 -20.65 9.80 21.31
N LEU A 83 -20.97 9.93 22.61
CA LEU A 83 -22.35 10.07 23.08
C LEU A 83 -22.97 11.41 22.64
N SER A 84 -22.19 12.50 22.66
CA SER A 84 -22.67 13.83 22.26
C SER A 84 -23.00 13.89 20.76
N LEU A 85 -22.14 13.31 19.92
CA LEU A 85 -22.39 13.20 18.47
C LEU A 85 -23.61 12.33 18.19
N GLY A 86 -23.73 11.16 18.83
CA GLY A 86 -24.88 10.28 18.68
C GLY A 86 -26.20 10.95 19.11
N TYR A 87 -26.18 11.65 20.25
CA TYR A 87 -27.34 12.40 20.74
C TYR A 87 -27.73 13.53 19.78
N ALA A 88 -26.76 14.31 19.30
CA ALA A 88 -27.00 15.39 18.35
C ALA A 88 -27.56 14.86 17.02
N ALA A 89 -27.01 13.74 16.52
CA ALA A 89 -27.49 13.11 15.30
C ALA A 89 -28.94 12.64 15.43
N LEU A 90 -29.26 11.93 16.51
CA LEU A 90 -30.60 11.43 16.78
C LEU A 90 -31.62 12.56 16.97
N THR A 91 -31.21 13.66 17.59
CA THR A 91 -32.09 14.78 17.92
C THR A 91 -32.34 15.68 16.72
N TYR A 92 -31.30 16.09 16.00
CA TYR A 92 -31.38 17.19 15.03
C TYR A 92 -31.46 16.75 13.57
N ILE A 93 -30.83 15.64 13.17
CA ILE A 93 -30.85 15.21 11.76
C ILE A 93 -32.26 14.89 11.26
N PRO A 94 -33.13 14.19 12.04
CA PRO A 94 -34.50 13.93 11.60
C PRO A 94 -35.35 15.19 11.36
N GLN A 95 -35.00 16.32 12.00
CA GLN A 95 -35.71 17.59 11.87
C GLN A 95 -35.42 18.31 10.54
N LEU A 96 -34.41 17.88 9.78
CA LEU A 96 -34.08 18.46 8.48
C LEU A 96 -35.15 18.09 7.45
N GLU A 97 -35.92 19.06 6.97
CA GLU A 97 -37.00 18.84 6.00
C GLU A 97 -36.49 18.32 4.65
N SER A 98 -35.34 18.84 4.19
CA SER A 98 -34.73 18.46 2.92
C SER A 98 -34.07 17.08 3.02
N ALA A 99 -34.55 16.12 2.21
CA ALA A 99 -33.99 14.77 2.17
C ALA A 99 -32.49 14.77 1.78
N PRO A 100 -32.02 15.50 0.74
CA PRO A 100 -30.58 15.59 0.45
C PRO A 100 -29.74 16.09 1.62
N LEU A 101 -30.21 17.11 2.35
CA LEU A 101 -29.50 17.62 3.53
C LEU A 101 -29.46 16.59 4.65
N ARG A 102 -30.54 15.82 4.83
CA ARG A 102 -30.60 14.74 5.82
C ARG A 102 -29.62 13.63 5.50
N TRP A 103 -29.52 13.21 4.23
CA TRP A 103 -28.53 12.22 3.77
C TRP A 103 -27.10 12.71 3.97
N ALA A 104 -26.82 13.96 3.59
CA ALA A 104 -25.51 14.58 3.80
C ALA A 104 -25.15 14.66 5.30
N ALA A 105 -26.11 15.01 6.15
CA ALA A 105 -25.91 15.07 7.60
C ALA A 105 -25.63 13.69 8.22
N TRP A 106 -26.34 12.64 7.79
CA TRP A 106 -26.07 11.27 8.22
C TRP A 106 -24.70 10.76 7.75
N ALA A 107 -24.30 11.08 6.52
CA ALA A 107 -22.97 10.74 6.01
C ALA A 107 -21.86 11.44 6.80
N LEU A 108 -22.03 12.74 7.07
CA LEU A 108 -21.09 13.52 7.88
C LEU A 108 -21.01 13.00 9.32
N TYR A 109 -22.15 12.70 9.95
CA TYR A 109 -22.18 12.05 11.26
C TYR A 109 -21.43 10.72 11.23
N GLY A 110 -21.72 9.85 10.26
CA GLY A 110 -21.08 8.55 10.13
C GLY A 110 -19.56 8.66 10.09
N TRP A 111 -19.05 9.59 9.29
CA TRP A 111 -17.63 9.87 9.16
C TRP A 111 -17.03 10.42 10.48
N LEU A 112 -17.62 11.47 11.07
CA LEU A 112 -17.14 12.07 12.32
C LEU A 112 -17.18 11.09 13.50
N GLN A 113 -18.27 10.35 13.63
CA GLN A 113 -18.45 9.34 14.66
C GLN A 113 -17.43 8.21 14.49
N GLY A 114 -17.16 7.79 13.25
CA GLY A 114 -16.10 6.85 12.93
C GLY A 114 -14.74 7.33 13.43
N LEU A 115 -14.39 8.60 13.21
CA LEU A 115 -13.13 9.17 13.70
C LEU A 115 -13.01 9.10 15.23
N VAL A 116 -14.06 9.48 15.96
CA VAL A 116 -14.06 9.43 17.42
C VAL A 116 -13.98 7.99 17.92
N CYS A 117 -14.70 7.06 17.30
CA CYS A 117 -14.68 5.66 17.66
C CYS A 117 -13.32 4.99 17.41
N VAL A 118 -12.53 5.44 16.42
CA VAL A 118 -11.13 5.00 16.24
C VAL A 118 -10.27 5.44 17.43
N GLY A 119 -10.51 6.62 18.00
CA GLY A 119 -9.85 7.05 19.25
C GLY A 119 -10.12 6.08 20.42
N ILE A 120 -11.38 5.67 20.59
CA ILE A 120 -11.77 4.65 21.59
C ILE A 120 -11.07 3.31 21.28
N TRP A 121 -11.02 2.92 20.00
CA TRP A 121 -10.36 1.69 19.56
C TRP A 121 -8.87 1.70 19.94
N ILE A 122 -8.18 2.82 19.75
CA ILE A 122 -6.75 2.99 20.05
C ILE A 122 -6.52 2.92 21.57
N LEU A 123 -7.36 3.55 22.39
CA LEU A 123 -7.25 3.44 23.85
C LEU A 123 -7.42 1.99 24.36
N ALA A 124 -8.27 1.20 23.70
CA ALA A 124 -8.41 -0.22 23.98
C ALA A 124 -7.23 -1.05 23.45
N HIS A 125 -6.63 -0.66 22.33
CA HIS A 125 -5.35 -1.22 21.85
C HIS A 125 -4.21 -0.95 22.85
N GLU A 126 -4.12 0.24 23.43
CA GLU A 126 -3.15 0.60 24.48
C GLU A 126 -3.35 -0.26 25.75
N CYS A 127 -4.60 -0.65 26.04
CA CYS A 127 -4.88 -1.63 27.10
C CYS A 127 -4.27 -3.00 26.80
N GLY A 128 -4.36 -3.43 25.53
CA GLY A 128 -3.76 -4.67 25.05
C GLY A 128 -2.26 -4.73 25.34
N HIS A 129 -1.56 -3.62 25.18
CA HIS A 129 -0.11 -3.52 25.43
C HIS A 129 0.27 -3.24 26.88
N GLY A 130 -0.69 -2.85 27.70
CA GLY A 130 -0.44 -2.41 29.06
C GLY A 130 0.11 -0.98 29.15
N ALA A 131 -0.05 -0.19 28.09
CA ALA A 131 0.25 1.24 28.05
C ALA A 131 -0.85 2.09 28.70
N PHE A 132 -2.08 1.57 28.81
CA PHE A 132 -3.17 2.31 29.45
C PHE A 132 -2.96 2.50 30.97
N SER A 133 -2.44 1.49 31.66
CA SER A 133 -2.08 1.54 33.08
C SER A 133 -1.06 0.47 33.45
N ARG A 134 -0.39 0.62 34.60
CA ARG A 134 0.53 -0.39 35.14
C ARG A 134 -0.13 -1.72 35.50
N HIS A 135 -1.45 -1.79 35.61
CA HIS A 135 -2.17 -2.97 36.09
C HIS A 135 -2.89 -3.69 34.94
N GLN A 136 -2.36 -4.83 34.52
CA GLN A 136 -2.91 -5.57 33.37
C GLN A 136 -4.38 -5.97 33.54
N ARG A 137 -4.84 -6.26 34.76
CA ARG A 137 -6.26 -6.58 35.01
C ARG A 137 -7.19 -5.40 34.73
N VAL A 138 -6.75 -4.18 35.05
CA VAL A 138 -7.50 -2.95 34.75
C VAL A 138 -7.54 -2.75 33.24
N ASN A 139 -6.39 -2.91 32.58
CA ASN A 139 -6.28 -2.80 31.14
C ASN A 139 -7.18 -3.82 30.44
N ASP A 140 -7.15 -5.08 30.86
CA ASP A 140 -7.97 -6.13 30.26
C ASP A 140 -9.46 -5.90 30.45
N CYS A 141 -9.89 -5.37 31.61
CA CYS A 141 -11.29 -5.02 31.83
C CYS A 141 -11.75 -3.86 30.93
N ILE A 142 -10.96 -2.78 30.88
CA ILE A 142 -11.28 -1.58 30.09
C ILE A 142 -11.22 -1.89 28.59
N GLY A 143 -10.14 -2.53 28.14
CA GLY A 143 -9.95 -2.93 26.76
C GLY A 143 -11.04 -3.88 26.28
N TRP A 144 -11.40 -4.89 27.09
CA TRP A 144 -12.50 -5.79 26.78
C TRP A 144 -13.83 -5.05 26.61
N ALA A 145 -14.17 -4.12 27.51
CA ALA A 145 -15.40 -3.35 27.41
C ALA A 145 -15.41 -2.42 26.18
N ALA A 146 -14.33 -1.68 25.94
CA ALA A 146 -14.23 -0.69 24.87
C ALA A 146 -14.15 -1.32 23.47
N HIS A 147 -13.37 -2.39 23.28
CA HIS A 147 -13.36 -3.14 22.01
C HIS A 147 -14.67 -3.89 21.80
N SER A 148 -15.28 -4.49 22.83
CA SER A 148 -16.61 -5.11 22.69
C SER A 148 -17.67 -4.09 22.26
N PHE A 149 -17.64 -2.87 22.79
CA PHE A 149 -18.51 -1.77 22.36
C PHE A 149 -18.37 -1.46 20.85
N LEU A 150 -17.17 -1.66 20.28
CA LEU A 150 -16.89 -1.48 18.86
C LEU A 150 -16.97 -2.78 18.04
N MET A 151 -17.54 -3.85 18.60
CA MET A 151 -17.63 -5.17 17.96
C MET A 151 -16.27 -5.76 17.55
N VAL A 152 -15.23 -5.50 18.35
CA VAL A 152 -13.88 -6.04 18.19
C VAL A 152 -13.59 -7.09 19.28
N PRO A 153 -13.15 -8.32 18.93
CA PRO A 153 -12.88 -9.36 19.92
C PRO A 153 -11.55 -9.08 20.65
N TYR A 154 -11.61 -8.35 21.77
CA TYR A 154 -10.46 -7.80 22.48
C TYR A 154 -9.30 -8.77 22.70
N PHE A 155 -9.52 -9.91 23.38
CA PHE A 155 -8.42 -10.81 23.71
C PHE A 155 -7.90 -11.55 22.49
N SER A 156 -8.80 -11.95 21.58
CA SER A 156 -8.44 -12.59 20.32
C SER A 156 -7.50 -11.70 19.51
N TRP A 157 -7.90 -10.43 19.32
CA TRP A 157 -7.08 -9.46 18.62
C TRP A 157 -5.82 -9.10 19.42
N LYS A 158 -5.89 -8.94 20.75
CA LYS A 158 -4.73 -8.69 21.61
C LYS A 158 -3.63 -9.74 21.41
N PHE A 159 -3.97 -11.03 21.41
CA PHE A 159 -2.95 -12.08 21.27
C PHE A 159 -2.35 -12.16 19.86
N SER A 160 -3.16 -12.02 18.82
CA SER A 160 -2.64 -11.96 17.44
C SER A 160 -1.81 -10.70 17.21
N HIS A 161 -2.25 -9.56 17.74
CA HIS A 161 -1.52 -8.29 17.66
C HIS A 161 -0.21 -8.30 18.44
N HIS A 162 -0.16 -8.92 19.63
CA HIS A 162 1.09 -9.14 20.36
C HIS A 162 2.10 -9.99 19.58
N ARG A 163 1.61 -10.99 18.82
CA ARG A 163 2.45 -11.78 17.92
C ARG A 163 2.91 -10.97 16.71
N HIS A 164 2.06 -10.11 16.16
CA HIS A 164 2.45 -9.13 15.13
C HIS A 164 3.63 -8.29 15.63
N HIS A 165 3.51 -7.56 16.74
CA HIS A 165 4.61 -6.76 17.31
C HIS A 165 5.89 -7.56 17.59
N ARG A 166 5.76 -8.84 17.93
CA ARG A 166 6.92 -9.71 18.16
C ARG A 166 7.64 -10.08 16.87
N PHE A 167 6.92 -10.23 15.76
CA PHE A 167 7.43 -10.76 14.49
C PHE A 167 7.25 -9.79 13.32
N THR A 168 7.01 -8.50 13.59
CA THR A 168 6.75 -7.49 12.55
C THR A 168 7.85 -7.53 11.48
N GLY A 169 7.44 -7.54 10.22
CA GLY A 169 8.37 -7.57 9.08
C GLY A 169 9.00 -8.94 8.81
N HIS A 170 8.72 -9.99 9.59
CA HIS A 170 9.16 -11.35 9.29
C HIS A 170 8.22 -12.00 8.26
N MET A 171 8.74 -12.43 7.11
CA MET A 171 7.93 -12.91 5.99
C MET A 171 7.07 -14.15 6.30
N GLU A 172 7.50 -15.00 7.23
CA GLU A 172 6.75 -16.23 7.58
C GLU A 172 5.90 -16.13 8.85
N LYS A 173 6.34 -15.36 9.85
CA LYS A 173 5.77 -15.39 11.22
C LYS A 173 4.93 -14.19 11.59
N ASP A 174 5.01 -13.10 10.83
CA ASP A 174 4.16 -11.94 11.09
C ASP A 174 2.67 -12.32 10.90
N MET A 175 1.82 -11.75 11.73
CA MET A 175 0.38 -12.04 11.77
C MET A 175 -0.43 -11.15 10.84
N ALA A 176 0.14 -10.05 10.32
CA ALA A 176 -0.63 -9.06 9.57
C ALA A 176 0.22 -8.38 8.49
N PHE A 177 -0.39 -8.10 7.34
CA PHE A 177 0.21 -7.38 6.21
C PHE A 177 1.54 -7.96 5.71
N VAL A 178 1.69 -9.29 5.75
CA VAL A 178 2.80 -9.96 5.05
C VAL A 178 2.57 -9.79 3.55
N PRO A 179 3.48 -9.10 2.83
CA PRO A 179 3.35 -8.93 1.40
C PRO A 179 3.64 -10.23 0.67
N ARG A 180 3.16 -10.32 -0.56
CA ARG A 180 3.52 -11.43 -1.44
C ARG A 180 4.87 -11.14 -2.09
N THR A 181 5.62 -12.19 -2.37
CA THR A 181 6.75 -12.10 -3.31
C THR A 181 6.22 -11.89 -4.73
N ARG A 182 7.07 -11.41 -5.65
CA ARG A 182 6.70 -11.30 -7.07
C ARG A 182 6.18 -12.62 -7.63
N ASP A 183 6.86 -13.72 -7.34
CA ASP A 183 6.47 -15.04 -7.85
C ASP A 183 5.10 -15.49 -7.31
N ASP A 184 4.79 -15.22 -6.04
CA ASP A 184 3.48 -15.52 -5.43
C ASP A 184 2.37 -14.58 -5.91
N TYR A 185 2.75 -13.41 -6.41
CA TYR A 185 1.84 -12.40 -6.91
C TYR A 185 1.29 -12.79 -8.28
N TYR A 186 2.16 -13.17 -9.23
CA TYR A 186 1.81 -13.56 -10.60
C TYR A 186 1.39 -15.04 -10.75
N GLN A 187 1.41 -15.83 -9.67
CA GLN A 187 0.88 -17.20 -9.70
C GLN A 187 -0.64 -17.20 -10.01
N PRO A 188 -1.10 -18.01 -10.99
CA PRO A 188 -2.53 -18.12 -11.35
C PRO A 188 -3.37 -18.59 -10.14
N ARG A 189 -4.38 -17.81 -9.75
CA ARG A 189 -5.35 -18.17 -8.70
C ARG A 189 -6.72 -18.40 -9.31
N ALA A 190 -7.59 -19.16 -8.64
CA ALA A 190 -8.97 -19.41 -9.10
C ALA A 190 -9.79 -18.13 -9.43
N SER A 191 -9.40 -16.96 -8.91
CA SER A 191 -9.99 -15.66 -9.27
C SER A 191 -9.60 -15.13 -10.66
N SER A 192 -8.56 -15.68 -11.32
CA SER A 192 -8.16 -15.33 -12.68
C SER A 192 -8.98 -16.04 -13.77
N LEU A 193 -10.03 -16.77 -13.38
CA LEU A 193 -10.93 -17.48 -14.30
C LEU A 193 -11.84 -16.55 -15.14
N TRP A 194 -11.93 -15.25 -14.81
CA TRP A 194 -12.90 -14.34 -15.44
C TRP A 194 -12.31 -13.01 -15.93
N LEU A 195 -11.14 -12.62 -15.43
CA LEU A 195 -10.39 -11.42 -15.80
C LEU A 195 -8.91 -11.75 -15.66
N ASP A 196 -8.13 -11.54 -16.72
CA ASP A 196 -6.68 -11.61 -16.64
C ASP A 196 -6.20 -10.50 -15.68
N PRO A 197 -5.58 -10.85 -14.53
CA PRO A 197 -5.05 -9.86 -13.61
C PRO A 197 -4.08 -8.90 -14.30
N GLU A 198 -3.29 -9.36 -15.27
CA GLU A 198 -2.28 -8.52 -15.92
C GLU A 198 -2.90 -7.43 -16.82
N LEU A 199 -4.08 -7.67 -17.41
CA LEU A 199 -4.67 -6.76 -18.40
C LEU A 199 -5.47 -5.59 -17.79
N PHE A 200 -6.04 -5.77 -16.58
CA PHE A 200 -6.96 -4.78 -16.00
C PHE A 200 -6.55 -4.28 -14.62
N GLU A 201 -5.54 -4.87 -14.01
CA GLU A 201 -5.16 -4.56 -12.63
C GLU A 201 -4.72 -3.12 -12.44
N ASP A 202 -4.10 -2.49 -13.42
CA ASP A 202 -3.63 -1.11 -13.33
C ASP A 202 -4.64 -0.05 -13.74
N THR A 203 -5.84 -0.48 -14.13
CA THR A 203 -6.90 0.49 -14.44
C THR A 203 -7.34 1.21 -13.15
N PRO A 204 -7.42 2.56 -13.12
CA PRO A 204 -7.79 3.30 -11.92
C PRO A 204 -9.12 2.85 -11.31
N LEU A 205 -10.08 2.42 -12.14
CA LEU A 205 -11.37 1.94 -11.65
C LEU A 205 -11.26 0.59 -10.92
N VAL A 206 -10.47 -0.36 -11.45
CA VAL A 206 -10.23 -1.64 -10.78
C VAL A 206 -9.43 -1.43 -9.50
N GLN A 207 -8.40 -0.57 -9.51
CA GLN A 207 -7.64 -0.21 -8.32
C GLN A 207 -8.53 0.44 -7.25
N ALA A 208 -9.42 1.36 -7.64
CA ALA A 208 -10.39 1.95 -6.73
C ALA A 208 -11.35 0.90 -6.17
N GLY A 209 -11.86 -0.01 -7.00
CA GLY A 209 -12.70 -1.12 -6.56
C GLY A 209 -11.99 -2.06 -5.56
N LYS A 210 -10.73 -2.43 -5.85
CA LYS A 210 -9.88 -3.24 -4.96
C LYS A 210 -9.60 -2.53 -3.65
N LEU A 211 -9.27 -1.24 -3.69
CA LEU A 211 -9.03 -0.44 -2.49
C LEU A 211 -10.30 -0.34 -1.64
N ILE A 212 -11.46 -0.02 -2.23
CA ILE A 212 -12.74 0.02 -1.50
C ILE A 212 -13.05 -1.34 -0.87
N GLY A 213 -12.89 -2.44 -1.62
CA GLY A 213 -13.06 -3.78 -1.10
C GLY A 213 -12.11 -4.10 0.06
N HIS A 214 -10.83 -3.74 -0.07
CA HIS A 214 -9.82 -3.90 0.97
C HIS A 214 -10.19 -3.12 2.24
N GLN A 215 -10.60 -1.86 2.10
CA GLN A 215 -10.96 -1.00 3.23
C GLN A 215 -12.26 -1.45 3.95
N LEU A 216 -13.22 -2.02 3.22
CA LEU A 216 -14.50 -2.45 3.79
C LEU A 216 -14.51 -3.88 4.34
N LEU A 217 -13.74 -4.78 3.73
CA LEU A 217 -13.77 -6.22 4.00
C LEU A 217 -12.46 -6.76 4.58
N GLY A 218 -11.34 -6.03 4.50
CA GLY A 218 -10.03 -6.52 4.94
C GLY A 218 -10.01 -6.93 6.41
N TRP A 219 -10.62 -6.12 7.27
CA TRP A 219 -10.73 -6.42 8.71
C TRP A 219 -11.56 -7.68 8.99
N GLN A 220 -12.67 -7.87 8.29
CA GLN A 220 -13.56 -9.02 8.46
C GLN A 220 -12.87 -10.29 7.97
N MET A 221 -12.15 -10.21 6.85
CA MET A 221 -11.34 -11.31 6.33
C MET A 221 -10.19 -11.67 7.28
N TYR A 222 -9.56 -10.67 7.90
CA TYR A 222 -8.57 -10.89 8.96
C TYR A 222 -9.17 -11.61 10.17
N LEU A 223 -10.30 -11.13 10.69
CA LEU A 223 -10.93 -11.77 11.86
C LEU A 223 -11.44 -13.17 11.56
N LEU A 224 -12.06 -13.40 10.39
CA LEU A 224 -12.66 -14.69 10.07
C LEU A 224 -11.63 -15.74 9.64
N LEU A 225 -10.58 -15.32 8.91
CA LEU A 225 -9.70 -16.24 8.18
C LEU A 225 -8.20 -15.98 8.43
N ASN A 226 -7.85 -15.03 9.30
CA ASN A 226 -6.48 -14.59 9.53
C ASN A 226 -5.74 -14.21 8.23
N ALA A 227 -6.48 -13.56 7.31
CA ALA A 227 -5.96 -13.12 6.02
C ALA A 227 -4.73 -12.22 6.19
N THR A 228 -3.80 -12.26 5.22
CA THR A 228 -2.54 -11.48 5.17
C THR A 228 -1.47 -11.85 6.21
N SER A 229 -1.66 -12.95 6.94
CA SER A 229 -0.64 -13.50 7.82
C SER A 229 0.38 -14.35 7.07
N GLY A 230 1.58 -14.48 7.64
CA GLY A 230 2.63 -15.32 7.10
C GLY A 230 2.31 -16.81 7.22
N PRO A 231 2.87 -17.66 6.35
CA PRO A 231 2.58 -19.10 6.28
C PRO A 231 2.81 -19.87 7.59
N ASP A 232 3.78 -19.43 8.42
CA ASP A 232 4.15 -20.07 9.69
C ASP A 232 3.80 -19.19 10.92
N SER A 233 2.83 -18.29 10.77
CA SER A 233 2.31 -17.45 11.86
C SER A 233 1.41 -18.21 12.85
N MET A 234 0.90 -19.38 12.45
CA MET A 234 -0.04 -20.20 13.22
C MET A 234 0.61 -21.02 14.33
N GLN A 235 -0.15 -21.29 15.39
CA GLN A 235 0.31 -22.14 16.51
C GLN A 235 0.14 -23.63 16.21
N LYS A 236 -0.62 -23.99 15.17
CA LYS A 236 -0.90 -25.37 14.71
C LYS A 236 -1.10 -25.36 13.20
N LYS A 237 -0.72 -26.44 12.50
CA LYS A 237 -1.01 -26.60 11.06
C LYS A 237 -2.46 -27.04 10.86
N THR A 238 -3.26 -26.23 10.16
CA THR A 238 -4.67 -26.53 9.83
C THR A 238 -5.05 -25.92 8.49
N GLY A 239 -6.22 -26.31 7.96
CA GLY A 239 -6.83 -25.60 6.83
C GLY A 239 -7.30 -24.17 7.20
N TRP A 240 -7.54 -23.35 6.17
CA TRP A 240 -7.87 -21.93 6.29
C TRP A 240 -9.15 -21.62 7.09
N LEU A 241 -10.13 -22.53 7.08
CA LEU A 241 -11.39 -22.38 7.85
C LEU A 241 -11.21 -22.48 9.37
N ARG A 242 -10.05 -22.92 9.86
CA ARG A 242 -9.74 -23.09 11.30
C ARG A 242 -8.84 -21.98 11.84
N GLN A 243 -8.82 -20.84 11.15
CA GLN A 243 -7.98 -19.67 11.46
C GLN A 243 -8.83 -18.45 11.88
N SER A 244 -9.96 -18.67 12.55
CA SER A 244 -10.86 -17.60 12.98
C SER A 244 -10.46 -17.02 14.35
N HIS A 245 -10.62 -15.71 14.51
CA HIS A 245 -10.46 -15.00 15.78
C HIS A 245 -11.62 -15.19 16.75
N PHE A 246 -12.75 -15.73 16.26
CA PHE A 246 -13.95 -16.03 17.05
C PHE A 246 -14.02 -17.50 17.50
N GLU A 247 -12.95 -18.26 17.24
CA GLU A 247 -12.94 -19.68 17.54
C GLU A 247 -11.91 -19.99 18.65
N PRO A 248 -12.33 -20.36 19.88
CA PRO A 248 -11.42 -20.62 20.99
C PRO A 248 -10.34 -21.67 20.74
N THR A 249 -10.59 -22.59 19.81
CA THR A 249 -9.65 -23.66 19.44
C THR A 249 -8.95 -23.45 18.10
N SER A 250 -9.05 -22.23 17.55
CA SER A 250 -8.40 -21.81 16.31
C SER A 250 -6.90 -22.10 16.29
N ALA A 251 -6.36 -22.33 15.10
CA ALA A 251 -4.92 -22.46 14.88
C ALA A 251 -4.14 -21.18 15.21
N VAL A 252 -4.82 -20.03 15.22
CA VAL A 252 -4.26 -18.73 15.59
C VAL A 252 -3.79 -18.71 17.05
N PHE A 253 -4.45 -19.47 17.94
CA PHE A 253 -4.26 -19.34 19.39
C PHE A 253 -3.67 -20.59 20.05
N ARG A 254 -3.00 -20.35 21.17
CA ARG A 254 -2.51 -21.42 22.05
C ARG A 254 -3.66 -21.98 22.89
N PRO A 255 -3.60 -23.26 23.32
CA PRO A 255 -4.69 -23.86 24.11
C PRO A 255 -5.03 -23.10 25.40
N ASN A 256 -4.05 -22.44 26.05
CA ASN A 256 -4.26 -21.65 27.26
C ASN A 256 -4.88 -20.26 27.00
N GLU A 257 -4.97 -19.83 25.74
CA GLU A 257 -5.62 -18.56 25.36
C GLU A 257 -7.14 -18.75 25.14
N ALA A 258 -7.62 -19.99 24.96
CA ALA A 258 -8.99 -20.32 24.54
C ALA A 258 -10.09 -19.67 25.39
N LEU A 259 -9.94 -19.64 26.72
CA LEU A 259 -10.96 -19.02 27.59
C LEU A 259 -11.10 -17.51 27.34
N PHE A 260 -10.01 -16.83 27.03
CA PHE A 260 -10.01 -15.41 26.74
C PHE A 260 -10.64 -15.10 25.37
N ILE A 261 -10.50 -16.01 24.40
CA ILE A 261 -11.21 -15.94 23.12
C ILE A 261 -12.72 -16.01 23.38
N ALA A 262 -13.18 -16.99 24.16
CA ALA A 262 -14.58 -17.10 24.54
C ALA A 262 -15.09 -15.87 25.33
N LEU A 263 -14.25 -15.26 26.17
CA LEU A 263 -14.59 -13.98 26.82
C LEU A 263 -14.77 -12.85 25.79
N SER A 264 -13.94 -12.79 24.76
CA SER A 264 -14.11 -11.81 23.68
C SER A 264 -15.45 -11.98 22.98
N ASP A 265 -15.79 -13.23 22.62
CA ASP A 265 -17.07 -13.56 21.97
C ASP A 265 -18.27 -13.21 22.86
N LEU A 266 -18.16 -13.43 24.18
CA LEU A 266 -19.17 -12.99 25.15
C LEU A 266 -19.37 -11.48 25.12
N GLY A 267 -18.29 -10.70 25.01
CA GLY A 267 -18.37 -9.24 24.90
C GLY A 267 -19.10 -8.79 23.64
N LEU A 268 -18.80 -9.42 22.50
CA LEU A 268 -19.51 -9.19 21.24
C LEU A 268 -20.99 -9.57 21.32
N ALA A 269 -21.31 -10.70 21.96
CA ALA A 269 -22.69 -11.12 22.17
C ALA A 269 -23.46 -10.10 23.02
N ILE A 270 -22.85 -9.56 24.08
CA ILE A 270 -23.45 -8.52 24.93
C ILE A 270 -23.75 -7.26 24.12
N THR A 271 -22.78 -6.76 23.35
CA THR A 271 -22.99 -5.59 22.48
C THR A 271 -24.07 -5.87 21.43
N GLY A 272 -24.01 -7.02 20.76
CA GLY A 272 -24.99 -7.43 19.76
C GLY A 272 -26.41 -7.52 20.33
N MET A 273 -26.59 -8.08 21.53
CA MET A 273 -27.87 -8.10 22.24
C MET A 273 -28.35 -6.70 22.59
N GLY A 274 -27.45 -5.80 23.02
CA GLY A 274 -27.76 -4.40 23.29
C GLY A 274 -28.24 -3.65 22.04
N LEU A 275 -27.55 -3.86 20.90
CA LEU A 275 -27.94 -3.28 19.61
C LEU A 275 -29.28 -3.83 19.10
N TYR A 276 -29.50 -5.14 19.25
CA TYR A 276 -30.78 -5.77 18.94
C TYR A 276 -31.90 -5.17 19.79
N TRP A 277 -31.73 -5.09 21.11
CA TRP A 277 -32.70 -4.46 22.00
C TRP A 277 -32.97 -3.01 21.59
N LEU A 278 -31.92 -2.22 21.35
CA LEU A 278 -32.06 -0.82 20.92
C LEU A 278 -32.86 -0.72 19.60
N SER A 279 -32.66 -1.65 18.67
CA SER A 279 -33.40 -1.70 17.40
C SER A 279 -34.91 -1.87 17.59
N THR A 280 -35.34 -2.53 18.68
CA THR A 280 -36.77 -2.66 19.03
C THR A 280 -37.37 -1.38 19.60
N VAL A 281 -36.53 -0.46 20.10
CA VAL A 281 -36.96 0.81 20.71
C VAL A 281 -36.96 1.95 19.69
N VAL A 282 -35.88 2.12 18.92
CA VAL A 282 -35.69 3.25 17.99
C VAL A 282 -35.77 2.89 16.51
N GLY A 283 -35.97 1.60 16.21
CA GLY A 283 -36.00 1.06 14.85
C GLY A 283 -34.62 0.63 14.35
N TRP A 284 -34.61 -0.45 13.56
CA TRP A 284 -33.38 -1.03 12.99
C TRP A 284 -32.64 -0.07 12.05
N SER A 285 -33.36 0.75 11.27
CA SER A 285 -32.76 1.74 10.37
C SER A 285 -32.00 2.81 11.13
N THR A 286 -32.56 3.29 12.24
CA THR A 286 -31.92 4.24 13.15
C THR A 286 -30.65 3.66 13.76
N VAL A 287 -30.69 2.40 14.24
CA VAL A 287 -29.49 1.70 14.75
C VAL A 287 -28.44 1.52 13.64
N GLY A 288 -28.87 1.18 12.42
CA GLY A 288 -27.97 1.08 11.27
C GLY A 288 -27.22 2.39 11.00
N LEU A 289 -27.93 3.52 11.00
CA LEU A 289 -27.33 4.84 10.81
C LEU A 289 -26.46 5.27 12.00
N LEU A 290 -26.89 5.02 13.23
CA LEU A 290 -26.19 5.43 14.45
C LEU A 290 -24.94 4.60 14.75
N TYR A 291 -24.95 3.31 14.41
CA TYR A 291 -23.92 2.36 14.83
C TYR A 291 -23.23 1.66 13.66
N ALA A 292 -23.99 1.06 12.73
CA ALA A 292 -23.39 0.27 11.66
C ALA A 292 -22.57 1.14 10.68
N VAL A 293 -23.07 2.33 10.32
CA VAL A 293 -22.33 3.26 9.45
C VAL A 293 -21.00 3.71 10.09
N PRO A 294 -20.96 4.24 11.34
CA PRO A 294 -19.69 4.53 12.01
C PRO A 294 -18.77 3.32 12.17
N TYR A 295 -19.32 2.13 12.43
CA TYR A 295 -18.54 0.89 12.56
C TYR A 295 -17.73 0.57 11.30
N PHE A 296 -18.33 0.70 10.11
CA PHE A 296 -17.58 0.54 8.86
C PHE A 296 -16.52 1.63 8.64
N TRP A 297 -16.75 2.85 9.12
CA TRP A 297 -15.71 3.89 9.14
C TRP A 297 -14.55 3.52 10.07
N VAL A 298 -14.81 2.99 11.26
CA VAL A 298 -13.75 2.51 12.17
C VAL A 298 -12.89 1.46 11.48
N HIS A 299 -13.50 0.51 10.78
CA HIS A 299 -12.78 -0.53 10.04
C HIS A 299 -11.93 0.02 8.91
N HIS A 300 -12.49 0.94 8.12
CA HIS A 300 -11.74 1.63 7.09
C HIS A 300 -10.49 2.29 7.67
N TRP A 301 -10.64 3.09 8.73
CA TRP A 301 -9.50 3.77 9.33
C TRP A 301 -8.48 2.80 9.91
N LEU A 302 -8.93 1.74 10.58
CA LEU A 302 -8.04 0.71 11.12
C LEU A 302 -7.18 0.09 10.02
N VAL A 303 -7.81 -0.38 8.93
CA VAL A 303 -7.13 -0.99 7.80
C VAL A 303 -6.19 0.01 7.11
N ALA A 304 -6.63 1.25 6.90
CA ALA A 304 -5.81 2.29 6.26
C ALA A 304 -4.56 2.63 7.08
N ILE A 305 -4.70 2.81 8.41
CA ILE A 305 -3.62 3.15 9.33
C ILE A 305 -2.57 2.04 9.30
N THR A 306 -2.97 0.81 9.62
CA THR A 306 -2.02 -0.31 9.70
C THR A 306 -1.41 -0.63 8.34
N TYR A 307 -2.18 -0.57 7.25
CA TYR A 307 -1.63 -0.80 5.91
C TYR A 307 -0.50 0.19 5.59
N LEU A 308 -0.74 1.48 5.81
CA LEU A 308 0.25 2.52 5.50
C LEU A 308 1.48 2.52 6.41
N HIS A 309 1.35 2.03 7.63
CA HIS A 309 2.47 1.88 8.55
C HIS A 309 3.42 0.75 8.18
N HIS A 310 2.90 -0.28 7.53
CA HIS A 310 3.62 -1.52 7.21
C HIS A 310 3.92 -1.69 5.73
N ASN A 311 3.51 -0.76 4.87
CA ASN A 311 3.76 -0.80 3.43
C ASN A 311 4.36 0.53 2.96
N HIS A 312 5.62 0.48 2.52
CA HIS A 312 6.32 1.60 1.91
C HIS A 312 7.59 1.08 1.20
N PRO A 313 8.05 1.71 0.11
CA PRO A 313 9.30 1.30 -0.55
C PRO A 313 10.54 1.37 0.37
N ASP A 314 10.51 2.23 1.38
CA ASP A 314 11.63 2.42 2.33
C ASP A 314 11.56 1.50 3.57
N VAL A 315 10.53 0.65 3.70
CA VAL A 315 10.43 -0.31 4.81
C VAL A 315 10.57 -1.73 4.29
N HIS A 316 11.50 -2.48 4.88
CA HIS A 316 11.84 -3.83 4.45
C HIS A 316 11.00 -4.89 5.17
N HIS A 317 10.78 -6.01 4.50
CA HIS A 317 10.49 -7.28 5.16
C HIS A 317 11.75 -8.15 5.14
N TYR A 318 11.84 -9.13 6.02
CA TYR A 318 13.04 -9.96 6.16
C TYR A 318 12.68 -11.45 6.11
N ASP A 319 13.58 -12.22 5.51
CA ASP A 319 13.56 -13.68 5.62
C ASP A 319 13.85 -14.14 7.07
N ALA A 320 13.67 -15.43 7.32
CA ALA A 320 13.78 -16.01 8.66
C ALA A 320 15.20 -15.88 9.26
N ASP A 321 16.23 -15.93 8.42
CA ASP A 321 17.63 -15.96 8.85
C ASP A 321 18.19 -14.55 9.12
N SER A 322 17.66 -13.55 8.42
CA SER A 322 18.14 -12.16 8.47
C SER A 322 17.32 -11.27 9.41
N TRP A 323 16.15 -11.74 9.83
CA TRP A 323 15.24 -11.02 10.73
C TRP A 323 15.78 -10.94 12.17
N THR A 324 15.62 -9.77 12.78
CA THR A 324 15.75 -9.58 14.23
C THR A 324 14.61 -8.69 14.71
N PHE A 325 14.33 -8.70 16.02
CA PHE A 325 13.28 -7.85 16.60
C PHE A 325 13.46 -6.36 16.25
N VAL A 326 14.69 -5.82 16.37
CA VAL A 326 14.95 -4.40 16.09
C VAL A 326 14.78 -4.09 14.60
N LYS A 327 15.27 -4.95 13.70
CA LYS A 327 15.06 -4.80 12.25
C LYS A 327 13.56 -4.76 11.91
N GLY A 328 12.80 -5.71 12.46
CA GLY A 328 11.36 -5.80 12.25
C GLY A 328 10.57 -4.61 12.81
N ALA A 329 10.89 -4.15 14.02
CA ALA A 329 10.22 -3.01 14.64
C ALA A 329 10.51 -1.69 13.92
N LEU A 330 11.75 -1.51 13.42
CA LEU A 330 12.15 -0.35 12.62
C LEU A 330 11.68 -0.42 11.15
N ALA A 331 11.23 -1.58 10.69
CA ALA A 331 10.56 -1.75 9.39
C ALA A 331 9.10 -1.26 9.41
N THR A 332 8.89 -0.10 10.00
CA THR A 332 7.63 0.63 10.02
C THR A 332 7.90 2.09 9.72
N ILE A 333 6.86 2.83 9.35
CA ILE A 333 7.01 4.23 8.93
C ILE A 333 5.99 5.12 9.63
N ASP A 334 6.46 6.20 10.24
CA ASP A 334 5.56 7.22 10.79
C ASP A 334 4.94 8.03 9.64
N ARG A 335 3.65 8.36 9.76
CA ARG A 335 2.93 9.20 8.79
C ARG A 335 2.45 10.48 9.47
N ASP A 336 1.71 11.33 8.75
CA ASP A 336 1.09 12.53 9.31
C ASP A 336 -0.37 12.61 8.93
N PHE A 337 -1.26 12.76 9.93
CA PHE A 337 -2.68 13.00 9.70
C PHE A 337 -3.22 14.21 10.45
N GLY A 338 -2.32 15.17 10.73
CA GLY A 338 -2.63 16.49 11.26
C GLY A 338 -3.49 16.43 12.51
N PHE A 339 -4.55 17.26 12.55
CA PHE A 339 -5.42 17.35 13.72
C PHE A 339 -6.10 16.01 14.08
N ILE A 340 -6.51 15.24 13.07
CA ILE A 340 -7.21 13.97 13.28
C ILE A 340 -6.26 12.97 13.93
N GLY A 341 -5.07 12.77 13.35
CA GLY A 341 -4.06 11.88 13.90
C GLY A 341 -3.67 12.25 15.33
N ARG A 342 -3.33 13.52 15.56
CA ARG A 342 -2.84 14.01 16.86
C ARG A 342 -3.87 14.03 17.98
N HIS A 343 -5.14 14.33 17.69
CA HIS A 343 -6.13 14.58 18.75
C HIS A 343 -7.25 13.54 18.84
N LEU A 344 -7.65 12.96 17.71
CA LEU A 344 -8.71 11.94 17.67
C LEU A 344 -8.11 10.54 17.67
N PHE A 345 -7.01 10.31 16.95
CA PHE A 345 -6.34 9.01 16.88
C PHE A 345 -5.13 8.90 17.82
N HIS A 346 -5.03 9.82 18.78
CA HIS A 346 -4.04 9.74 19.85
C HIS A 346 -2.59 9.57 19.36
N GLY A 347 -2.21 10.13 18.21
CA GLY A 347 -0.82 10.09 17.74
C GLY A 347 -0.32 8.74 17.22
N ILE A 348 -1.17 7.71 17.10
CA ILE A 348 -0.73 6.39 16.63
C ILE A 348 -0.19 6.45 15.19
N ILE A 349 -0.71 7.36 14.37
CA ILE A 349 -0.26 7.53 12.98
C ILE A 349 1.17 8.09 12.96
N GLU A 350 1.45 9.00 13.87
CA GLU A 350 2.67 9.80 13.90
C GLU A 350 3.81 9.22 14.74
N CYS A 351 3.55 8.18 15.55
CA CYS A 351 4.52 7.57 16.47
C CYS A 351 4.45 6.03 16.45
N HIS A 352 4.25 5.44 15.27
CA HIS A 352 4.10 4.00 15.12
C HIS A 352 5.43 3.25 15.22
N VAL A 353 6.54 3.87 14.81
CA VAL A 353 7.88 3.27 14.93
C VAL A 353 8.23 3.01 16.40
N VAL A 354 8.08 4.03 17.26
CA VAL A 354 8.33 3.86 18.70
C VAL A 354 7.30 2.95 19.35
N HIS A 355 6.06 2.93 18.83
CA HIS A 355 5.03 2.01 19.27
C HIS A 355 5.42 0.54 19.02
N HIS A 356 6.07 0.23 17.89
CA HIS A 356 6.58 -1.12 17.63
C HIS A 356 7.78 -1.51 18.50
N LEU A 357 8.69 -0.56 18.74
CA LEU A 357 9.84 -0.80 19.62
C LEU A 357 9.43 -0.98 21.09
N PHE A 358 8.51 -0.12 21.57
CA PHE A 358 8.12 -0.03 22.98
C PHE A 358 6.61 0.22 23.13
N PRO A 359 5.76 -0.77 22.82
CA PRO A 359 4.29 -0.60 22.83
C PRO A 359 3.68 -0.31 24.20
N ARG A 360 4.48 -0.40 25.28
CA ARG A 360 4.07 -0.06 26.66
C ARG A 360 4.14 1.43 26.98
N ILE A 361 4.72 2.24 26.09
CA ILE A 361 4.73 3.70 26.23
C ILE A 361 3.33 4.20 25.85
N PRO A 362 2.62 4.91 26.74
CA PRO A 362 1.33 5.48 26.41
C PRO A 362 1.50 6.56 25.35
N PHE A 363 0.51 6.68 24.49
CA PHE A 363 0.52 7.62 23.38
C PHE A 363 0.90 9.08 23.73
N TYR A 364 0.52 9.58 24.91
CA TYR A 364 0.84 10.94 25.35
C TYR A 364 2.31 11.16 25.72
N TYR A 365 3.13 10.09 25.73
CA TYR A 365 4.60 10.15 25.84
C TYR A 365 5.30 9.64 24.57
N ALA A 366 4.55 9.22 23.55
CA ALA A 366 5.11 8.62 22.34
C ALA A 366 5.94 9.63 21.54
N ASP A 367 5.51 10.89 21.45
CA ASP A 367 6.31 11.95 20.79
C ASP A 367 7.66 12.16 21.48
N GLU A 368 7.67 12.25 22.81
CA GLU A 368 8.89 12.41 23.60
C GLU A 368 9.84 11.21 23.40
N ALA A 369 9.29 10.00 23.39
CA ALA A 369 10.06 8.79 23.13
C ALA A 369 10.60 8.73 21.70
N THR A 370 9.80 9.14 20.70
CA THR A 370 10.21 9.23 19.29
C THR A 370 11.39 10.19 19.13
N GLU A 371 11.32 11.39 19.70
CA GLU A 371 12.43 12.35 19.65
C GLU A 371 13.69 11.82 20.36
N ALA A 372 13.52 11.07 21.45
CA ALA A 372 14.64 10.47 22.18
C ALA A 372 15.37 9.37 21.40
N ILE A 373 14.66 8.57 20.59
CA ILE A 373 15.28 7.45 19.85
C ILE A 373 15.93 7.89 18.55
N LYS A 374 15.46 8.98 17.91
CA LYS A 374 15.96 9.44 16.60
C LYS A 374 17.49 9.56 16.52
N PRO A 375 18.20 10.16 17.50
CA PRO A 375 19.66 10.24 17.47
C PRO A 375 20.37 8.88 17.57
N VAL A 376 19.70 7.87 18.14
CA VAL A 376 20.25 6.51 18.33
C VAL A 376 20.07 5.65 17.09
N VAL A 377 18.90 5.73 16.45
CA VAL A 377 18.57 4.90 15.28
C VAL A 377 18.92 5.58 13.95
N GLY A 378 19.12 6.89 13.94
CA GLY A 378 19.58 7.65 12.76
C GLY A 378 18.68 7.43 11.54
N ASP A 379 19.29 7.10 10.41
CA ASP A 379 18.64 6.93 9.10
C ASP A 379 17.69 5.71 9.04
N LEU A 380 17.68 4.86 10.08
CA LEU A 380 16.72 3.77 10.21
C LEU A 380 15.33 4.27 10.61
N TYR A 381 15.21 5.45 11.21
CA TYR A 381 13.91 6.06 11.47
C TYR A 381 13.28 6.55 10.17
N LYS A 382 12.13 5.97 9.79
CA LYS A 382 11.38 6.36 8.58
C LYS A 382 10.15 7.17 8.93
N ARG A 383 9.94 8.26 8.18
CA ARG A 383 8.72 9.08 8.24
C ARG A 383 8.37 9.59 6.85
N ASP A 384 7.07 9.59 6.52
CA ASP A 384 6.54 10.20 5.31
C ASP A 384 5.47 11.26 5.61
N PRO A 385 5.78 12.55 5.37
CA PRO A 385 4.90 13.67 5.69
C PRO A 385 3.83 13.95 4.62
N ARG A 386 3.74 13.17 3.54
CA ARG A 386 2.72 13.38 2.48
C ARG A 386 1.30 13.26 3.04
N PRO A 387 0.26 13.76 2.36
CA PRO A 387 -1.12 13.63 2.84
C PRO A 387 -1.56 12.17 2.97
N PHE A 388 -2.00 11.76 4.17
CA PHE A 388 -2.36 10.36 4.50
C PHE A 388 -3.26 9.67 3.46
N LEU A 389 -4.35 10.32 3.01
CA LEU A 389 -5.25 9.73 2.01
C LEU A 389 -4.62 9.62 0.62
N GLY A 390 -3.76 10.57 0.24
CA GLY A 390 -3.02 10.50 -1.01
C GLY A 390 -2.00 9.37 -1.00
N GLN A 391 -1.36 9.15 0.16
CA GLN A 391 -0.46 8.02 0.37
C GLN A 391 -1.19 6.68 0.32
N LEU A 392 -2.40 6.60 0.88
CA LEU A 392 -3.22 5.38 0.82
C LEU A 392 -3.43 4.95 -0.63
N TRP A 393 -3.79 5.89 -1.51
CA TRP A 393 -3.91 5.61 -2.93
C TRP A 393 -2.57 5.19 -3.54
N SER A 394 -1.52 6.02 -3.38
CA SER A 394 -0.24 5.75 -4.05
C SER A 394 0.37 4.42 -3.62
N VAL A 395 0.48 4.16 -2.31
CA VAL A 395 1.07 2.92 -1.78
C VAL A 395 0.25 1.71 -2.22
N PHE A 396 -1.08 1.78 -2.15
CA PHE A 396 -1.93 0.66 -2.57
C PHE A 396 -1.76 0.32 -4.05
N THR A 397 -1.59 1.33 -4.90
CA THR A 397 -1.43 1.10 -6.35
C THR A 397 -0.02 0.71 -6.77
N THR A 398 1.01 1.07 -6.00
CA THR A 398 2.41 0.84 -6.39
C THR A 398 3.08 -0.30 -5.62
N CYS A 399 2.80 -0.48 -4.33
CA CYS A 399 3.46 -1.46 -3.47
C CYS A 399 2.68 -2.79 -3.44
N LYS A 400 2.67 -3.52 -4.57
CA LYS A 400 1.84 -4.72 -4.74
C LYS A 400 2.51 -6.01 -4.26
N TYR A 401 3.83 -6.09 -4.38
CA TYR A 401 4.67 -7.22 -3.99
C TYR A 401 6.04 -6.74 -3.52
N VAL A 402 6.79 -7.65 -2.92
CA VAL A 402 8.19 -7.43 -2.52
C VAL A 402 9.14 -8.28 -3.36
N GLU A 403 10.35 -7.76 -3.53
CA GLU A 403 11.50 -8.46 -4.11
C GLU A 403 12.71 -8.34 -3.18
N SER A 404 13.65 -9.28 -3.29
CA SER A 404 14.91 -9.23 -2.54
C SER A 404 15.66 -7.92 -2.83
N ASP A 405 16.10 -7.25 -1.78
CA ASP A 405 16.90 -6.03 -1.89
C ASP A 405 18.37 -6.42 -2.16
N PRO A 406 18.95 -6.04 -3.31
CA PRO A 406 20.33 -6.36 -3.64
C PRO A 406 21.34 -5.70 -2.69
N ASP A 407 20.97 -4.60 -2.04
CA ASP A 407 21.85 -3.81 -1.17
C ASP A 407 21.79 -4.26 0.30
N VAL A 408 20.77 -5.04 0.68
CA VAL A 408 20.54 -5.49 2.05
C VAL A 408 20.23 -6.99 2.05
N PRO A 409 21.24 -7.86 2.29
CA PRO A 409 21.06 -9.30 2.29
C PRO A 409 19.91 -9.76 3.19
N GLY A 410 19.04 -10.58 2.61
CA GLY A 410 17.85 -11.16 3.25
C GLY A 410 16.74 -10.18 3.62
N ALA A 411 16.87 -8.91 3.22
CA ALA A 411 15.77 -7.98 3.18
C ALA A 411 15.04 -8.08 1.84
N MET A 412 13.74 -7.81 1.87
CA MET A 412 12.88 -7.67 0.73
C MET A 412 12.21 -6.30 0.82
N ARG A 413 12.16 -5.56 -0.28
CA ARG A 413 11.52 -4.25 -0.31
C ARG A 413 10.31 -4.25 -1.23
N PRO A 414 9.25 -3.49 -0.90
CA PRO A 414 8.19 -3.22 -1.84
C PRO A 414 8.74 -2.53 -3.08
N ILE A 415 8.42 -3.07 -4.25
CA ILE A 415 8.80 -2.45 -5.53
C ILE A 415 7.69 -1.47 -5.92
N GLU A 416 8.05 -0.23 -6.25
CA GLU A 416 7.12 0.70 -6.88
C GLU A 416 6.90 0.25 -8.33
N ASP A 417 5.88 -0.55 -8.55
CA ASP A 417 5.44 -0.94 -9.88
C ASP A 417 4.81 0.28 -10.58
N ARG A 418 5.65 1.02 -11.32
CA ARG A 418 5.24 2.16 -12.16
C ARG A 418 4.98 1.75 -13.61
N THR A 419 5.06 0.45 -13.90
CA THR A 419 5.17 -0.10 -15.25
C THR A 419 3.92 0.17 -16.10
N TYR A 420 2.77 0.44 -15.47
CA TYR A 420 1.50 0.71 -16.14
C TYR A 420 0.81 2.04 -15.76
N GLN A 421 1.53 3.01 -15.17
CA GLN A 421 0.97 4.36 -15.01
C GLN A 421 0.90 5.08 -16.37
N VAL A 422 -0.02 4.65 -17.23
CA VAL A 422 -0.47 5.41 -18.39
C VAL A 422 -1.21 6.63 -17.86
N TRP A 423 -0.51 7.75 -17.78
CA TRP A 423 -1.13 9.06 -17.56
C TRP A 423 -1.93 9.45 -18.80
N SER A 424 -3.22 9.13 -18.83
CA SER A 424 -4.15 9.74 -19.78
C SER A 424 -4.41 11.19 -19.36
N ASN A 425 -3.48 12.09 -19.67
CA ASN A 425 -3.73 13.52 -19.54
C ASN A 425 -4.74 13.95 -20.61
N VAL A 426 -6.03 13.87 -20.32
CA VAL A 426 -7.05 14.43 -21.23
C VAL A 426 -7.03 15.95 -21.08
N HIS A 427 -6.33 16.62 -21.99
CA HIS A 427 -6.46 18.07 -22.13
C HIS A 427 -7.68 18.36 -23.01
N ARG A 428 -8.53 19.30 -22.57
CA ARG A 428 -9.68 19.78 -23.34
C ARG A 428 -9.53 21.29 -23.53
N ASP A 429 -9.13 21.71 -24.73
CA ASP A 429 -9.08 23.14 -25.05
C ASP A 429 -10.50 23.63 -25.39
N MET A 430 -11.09 24.39 -24.47
CA MET A 430 -12.48 24.84 -24.59
C MET A 430 -12.71 25.90 -25.68
N LYS A 431 -11.67 26.42 -26.35
CA LYS A 431 -11.86 27.40 -27.43
C LYS A 431 -12.01 26.79 -28.83
N ALA A 432 -11.68 25.52 -29.01
CA ALA A 432 -11.60 24.92 -30.34
C ALA A 432 -12.32 23.56 -30.49
N GLY A 433 -12.98 23.06 -29.44
CA GLY A 433 -13.88 21.90 -29.54
C GLY A 433 -13.20 20.53 -29.64
N TYR A 434 -11.90 20.41 -29.34
CA TYR A 434 -11.14 19.17 -29.46
C TYR A 434 -10.95 18.43 -28.12
N THR A 435 -10.65 17.11 -28.19
CA THR A 435 -10.28 16.25 -27.05
C THR A 435 -9.00 15.48 -27.39
N TYR A 436 -7.98 15.53 -26.53
CA TYR A 436 -6.66 14.91 -26.76
C TYR A 436 -6.41 13.73 -25.79
N PHE A 437 -5.67 12.70 -26.24
CA PHE A 437 -5.23 11.57 -25.41
C PHE A 437 -3.71 11.39 -25.52
N PHE A 438 -3.02 11.28 -24.38
CA PHE A 438 -1.59 11.00 -24.30
C PHE A 438 -1.38 9.63 -23.64
N VAL A 439 -0.50 8.80 -24.20
CA VAL A 439 -0.14 7.48 -23.66
C VAL A 439 1.40 7.38 -23.66
N SER A 440 1.97 6.99 -22.52
CA SER A 440 3.41 6.76 -22.34
C SER A 440 3.59 5.35 -21.80
N ALA A 441 4.52 4.58 -22.38
CA ALA A 441 4.89 3.24 -21.94
C ALA A 441 6.43 3.13 -21.81
N PRO A 442 6.97 2.32 -20.87
CA PRO A 442 8.40 2.12 -20.72
C PRO A 442 9.01 1.27 -21.86
N PRO A 443 10.32 1.40 -22.15
CA PRO A 443 10.94 0.92 -23.40
C PRO A 443 11.12 -0.61 -23.55
N TRP A 444 10.92 -1.43 -22.51
CA TRP A 444 11.40 -2.82 -22.50
C TRP A 444 10.32 -3.92 -22.50
N GLU A 445 9.03 -3.58 -22.66
CA GLU A 445 7.93 -4.55 -22.74
C GLU A 445 6.91 -4.26 -23.86
N PHE A 446 7.35 -3.72 -24.98
CA PHE A 446 6.46 -3.52 -26.13
C PHE A 446 6.39 -4.79 -27.02
N ASP A 447 5.64 -5.80 -26.60
CA ASP A 447 5.24 -6.91 -27.49
C ASP A 447 3.99 -6.50 -28.30
N ALA A 448 4.20 -6.06 -29.52
CA ALA A 448 3.14 -5.59 -30.43
C ALA A 448 2.03 -6.63 -30.71
N SER A 449 2.29 -7.94 -30.49
CA SER A 449 1.30 -9.00 -30.73
C SER A 449 0.18 -9.07 -29.69
N ARG A 450 0.31 -8.35 -28.55
CA ARG A 450 -0.62 -8.43 -27.40
C ARG A 450 -1.57 -7.24 -27.24
N HIS A 451 -1.52 -6.22 -28.11
CA HIS A 451 -2.07 -4.89 -27.81
C HIS A 451 -3.33 -4.46 -28.59
N ASP A 452 -4.18 -5.42 -28.98
CA ASP A 452 -5.55 -5.16 -29.47
C ASP A 452 -6.44 -4.44 -28.42
N TRP A 453 -6.10 -4.57 -27.14
CA TRP A 453 -6.88 -4.05 -26.02
C TRP A 453 -6.88 -2.52 -25.93
N LEU A 454 -5.80 -1.83 -26.35
CA LEU A 454 -5.72 -0.36 -26.26
C LEU A 454 -6.68 0.29 -27.26
N TYR A 455 -6.78 -0.29 -28.45
CA TYR A 455 -7.78 0.07 -29.45
C TYR A 455 -9.20 -0.24 -28.96
N GLN A 456 -9.43 -1.42 -28.36
CA GLN A 456 -10.70 -1.77 -27.74
C GLN A 456 -11.09 -0.88 -26.54
N TRP A 457 -10.11 -0.35 -25.79
CA TRP A 457 -10.31 0.56 -24.67
C TRP A 457 -10.71 1.97 -25.12
N LEU A 458 -10.09 2.48 -26.20
CA LEU A 458 -10.45 3.78 -26.79
C LEU A 458 -11.74 3.72 -27.61
N ARG A 459 -12.14 2.55 -28.11
CA ARG A 459 -13.29 2.36 -29.01
C ARG A 459 -14.60 2.96 -28.49
N PRO A 460 -15.03 2.75 -27.23
CA PRO A 460 -16.27 3.34 -26.72
C PRO A 460 -16.20 4.87 -26.62
N LEU A 461 -15.02 5.43 -26.32
CA LEU A 461 -14.78 6.88 -26.30
C LEU A 461 -14.82 7.46 -27.71
N ILE A 462 -14.21 6.78 -28.69
CA ILE A 462 -14.24 7.15 -30.12
C ILE A 462 -15.67 7.09 -30.67
N ASP A 463 -16.41 6.04 -30.33
CA ASP A 463 -17.81 5.85 -30.75
C ASP A 463 -18.74 6.89 -30.12
N LEU A 464 -18.50 7.28 -28.87
CA LEU A 464 -19.25 8.35 -28.18
C LEU A 464 -18.98 9.75 -28.80
N MET A 465 -17.81 9.95 -29.41
CA MET A 465 -17.42 11.19 -30.08
C MET A 465 -17.88 11.27 -31.54
N GLY A 466 -18.44 10.19 -32.10
CA GLY A 466 -19.11 10.18 -33.41
C GLY A 466 -18.20 10.43 -34.63
N SER A 467 -16.88 10.27 -34.50
CA SER A 467 -15.93 10.59 -35.57
C SER A 467 -15.48 9.32 -36.32
N PRO A 468 -15.72 9.19 -37.63
CA PRO A 468 -15.47 7.95 -38.38
C PRO A 468 -13.99 7.66 -38.67
N HIS A 469 -13.06 8.57 -38.32
CA HIS A 469 -11.63 8.44 -38.64
C HIS A 469 -10.75 8.90 -37.47
N VAL A 470 -10.46 7.98 -36.55
CA VAL A 470 -9.42 8.17 -35.52
C VAL A 470 -8.35 7.10 -35.74
N TYR A 471 -7.15 7.52 -36.12
CA TYR A 471 -6.00 6.65 -36.32
C TYR A 471 -5.11 6.65 -35.06
N LEU A 472 -4.82 5.48 -34.51
CA LEU A 472 -3.93 5.31 -33.36
C LEU A 472 -2.51 5.07 -33.86
N LEU A 473 -1.62 6.06 -33.72
CA LEU A 473 -0.20 5.93 -34.04
C LEU A 473 0.58 5.58 -32.77
N VAL A 474 1.20 4.42 -32.74
CA VAL A 474 2.09 3.97 -31.65
C VAL A 474 3.52 3.97 -32.18
N VAL A 475 4.44 4.65 -31.50
CA VAL A 475 5.85 4.75 -31.92
C VAL A 475 6.73 4.13 -30.83
N GLU A 476 7.51 3.13 -31.20
CA GLU A 476 8.51 2.47 -30.37
C GLU A 476 9.86 3.21 -30.48
N VAL A 477 10.58 3.37 -29.36
CA VAL A 477 11.94 3.95 -29.36
C VAL A 477 12.87 3.07 -28.54
N PHE A 478 13.83 2.43 -29.20
CA PHE A 478 14.85 1.59 -28.57
C PHE A 478 16.08 2.39 -28.08
N HIS A 479 16.69 1.89 -27.01
CA HIS A 479 17.94 2.40 -26.44
C HIS A 479 19.18 1.97 -27.26
N GLU A 480 20.26 2.74 -27.09
CA GLU A 480 21.44 2.97 -27.93
C GLU A 480 22.36 1.79 -28.36
N GLN A 481 21.96 0.52 -28.24
CA GLN A 481 22.85 -0.62 -28.57
C GLN A 481 22.30 -1.66 -29.55
N CYS A 482 21.06 -1.52 -30.03
CA CYS A 482 20.53 -2.33 -31.13
C CYS A 482 20.03 -1.40 -32.24
N GLY A 483 20.22 -1.79 -33.51
CA GLY A 483 19.86 -0.99 -34.69
C GLY A 483 18.43 -0.45 -34.64
N ARG A 484 18.21 0.72 -35.26
CA ARG A 484 16.94 1.47 -35.20
C ARG A 484 15.93 0.89 -36.20
N GLU A 485 14.93 0.17 -35.70
CA GLU A 485 13.71 -0.18 -36.42
C GLU A 485 12.55 0.70 -35.96
N LEU A 486 11.69 1.08 -36.91
CA LEU A 486 10.50 1.90 -36.73
C LEU A 486 9.32 1.12 -37.31
N ARG A 487 8.37 0.70 -36.47
CA ARG A 487 7.20 -0.07 -36.89
C ARG A 487 5.94 0.80 -36.83
N LEU A 488 5.23 0.90 -37.94
CA LEU A 488 3.97 1.64 -38.10
C LEU A 488 2.80 0.66 -38.15
N VAL A 489 1.77 0.92 -37.34
CA VAL A 489 0.53 0.13 -37.34
C VAL A 489 -0.64 1.02 -37.72
N ALA A 490 -1.40 0.61 -38.75
CA ALA A 490 -2.62 1.27 -39.17
C ALA A 490 -3.64 0.23 -39.66
N ASP A 491 -4.84 0.25 -39.10
CA ASP A 491 -5.99 -0.57 -39.54
C ASP A 491 -5.67 -2.08 -39.64
N GLY A 492 -4.99 -2.61 -38.61
CA GLY A 492 -4.57 -4.02 -38.54
C GLY A 492 -3.41 -4.42 -39.48
N ARG A 493 -2.74 -3.46 -40.11
CA ARG A 493 -1.58 -3.67 -41.01
C ARG A 493 -0.29 -3.12 -40.41
N TYR A 494 0.82 -3.80 -40.68
CA TYR A 494 2.15 -3.53 -40.14
C TYR A 494 3.11 -3.07 -41.25
N TRP A 495 3.95 -2.08 -40.95
CA TRP A 495 5.01 -1.58 -41.84
C TRP A 495 6.31 -1.35 -41.06
N ASP A 496 7.44 -1.82 -41.58
CA ASP A 496 8.76 -1.68 -40.96
C ASP A 496 9.64 -0.69 -41.73
N ALA A 497 10.31 0.23 -41.03
CA ALA A 497 11.25 1.18 -41.57
C ALA A 497 12.58 1.18 -40.79
N TYR A 498 13.71 1.20 -41.50
CA TYR A 498 15.05 1.18 -40.89
C TYR A 498 15.70 2.56 -41.00
N VAL A 499 16.36 3.01 -39.93
CA VAL A 499 17.07 4.30 -39.90
C VAL A 499 18.56 4.07 -39.63
N ASN A 500 19.39 4.06 -40.69
CA ASN A 500 20.85 4.10 -40.55
C ASN A 500 21.39 5.52 -40.74
N HIS A 501 22.28 5.95 -39.85
CA HIS A 501 23.09 7.13 -40.07
C HIS A 501 24.13 6.83 -41.16
N LEU A 502 24.12 7.65 -42.21
CA LEU A 502 25.02 7.66 -43.37
C LEU A 502 24.78 6.52 -44.40
N GLU A 503 24.26 6.94 -45.56
CA GLU A 503 24.00 6.18 -46.81
C GLU A 503 22.81 5.18 -46.82
N PHE A 504 21.82 5.48 -47.66
CA PHE A 504 20.63 4.66 -47.93
C PHE A 504 20.91 3.69 -49.10
N ALA A 505 20.79 2.39 -48.84
CA ALA A 505 20.59 1.36 -49.86
C ALA A 505 19.47 0.41 -49.39
N ALA A 506 18.45 0.20 -50.23
CA ALA A 506 17.36 -0.74 -49.97
C ALA A 506 17.67 -2.12 -50.60
N HIS A 507 17.36 -3.20 -49.88
CA HIS A 507 17.17 -4.53 -50.45
C HIS A 507 15.73 -4.97 -50.16
N LEU A 508 14.98 -5.23 -51.23
CA LEU A 508 13.69 -5.92 -51.23
C LEU A 508 13.99 -7.37 -51.62
N GLU A 509 13.65 -8.33 -50.77
CA GLU A 509 13.43 -9.72 -51.20
C GLU A 509 11.93 -10.00 -51.20
N ASP A 510 11.49 -10.56 -52.32
CA ASP A 510 10.11 -10.74 -52.76
C ASP A 510 9.28 -11.68 -51.86
N ALA A 511 8.03 -11.29 -51.60
CA ALA A 511 6.95 -12.24 -51.36
C ALA A 511 5.69 -11.77 -52.10
N ASP A 512 5.34 -12.53 -53.13
CA ASP A 512 4.21 -12.39 -54.04
C ASP A 512 2.90 -11.93 -53.38
N LEU A 513 2.49 -10.69 -53.67
CA LEU A 513 1.09 -10.27 -53.59
C LEU A 513 0.76 -9.38 -54.80
N ASP A 514 0.09 -10.03 -55.75
CA ASP A 514 -0.38 -9.50 -57.03
C ASP A 514 -1.52 -8.48 -56.83
N VAL A 515 -1.20 -7.18 -56.83
CA VAL A 515 -2.18 -6.09 -57.00
C VAL A 515 -1.58 -4.97 -57.88
N PRO A 516 -2.32 -4.42 -58.86
CA PRO A 516 -1.73 -3.68 -59.97
C PRO A 516 -1.15 -2.32 -59.56
N THR A 517 0.10 -2.10 -59.95
CA THR A 517 0.81 -0.83 -60.01
C THR A 517 -0.03 0.30 -60.61
N ARG A 518 -0.40 1.28 -59.77
CA ARG A 518 -0.38 2.70 -60.14
C ARG A 518 0.44 3.45 -59.10
N VAL A 519 1.75 3.40 -59.31
CA VAL A 519 2.72 4.29 -58.68
C VAL A 519 2.45 5.69 -59.24
N HIS A 520 2.01 6.62 -58.38
CA HIS A 520 2.17 8.05 -58.63
C HIS A 520 3.16 8.60 -57.59
N GLU A 521 4.24 9.16 -58.11
CA GLU A 521 5.38 9.77 -57.44
C GLU A 521 4.96 10.82 -56.40
N HIS A 522 5.48 10.76 -55.18
CA HIS A 522 5.50 11.94 -54.28
C HIS A 522 6.79 12.02 -53.43
N ALA A 523 7.61 13.00 -53.82
CA ALA A 523 8.59 13.85 -53.12
C ALA A 523 9.44 13.31 -51.95
N ILE A 524 10.75 13.18 -52.21
CA ILE A 524 11.83 13.18 -51.22
C ILE A 524 12.19 14.65 -50.90
N TRP A 525 12.20 15.04 -49.63
CA TRP A 525 12.70 16.35 -49.19
C TRP A 525 14.05 16.22 -48.49
N THR A 526 15.07 16.90 -49.01
CA THR A 526 16.34 17.15 -48.33
C THR A 526 16.45 18.62 -47.98
N TRP A 527 16.85 18.95 -46.75
CA TRP A 527 17.19 20.32 -46.35
C TRP A 527 18.69 20.39 -46.04
N PRO A 528 19.48 21.22 -46.74
CA PRO A 528 20.84 21.53 -46.33
C PRO A 528 20.84 22.71 -45.35
N ASP A 529 21.60 22.57 -44.26
CA ASP A 529 22.10 23.58 -43.33
C ASP A 529 21.27 24.88 -43.17
N LEU A 530 20.42 24.93 -42.14
CA LEU A 530 19.74 26.16 -41.69
C LEU A 530 19.95 26.40 -40.19
N GLU A 531 20.82 27.35 -39.83
CA GLU A 531 20.82 27.97 -38.50
C GLU A 531 19.67 29.00 -38.43
N VAL A 532 18.49 28.57 -37.97
CA VAL A 532 17.37 29.50 -37.71
C VAL A 532 16.74 29.21 -36.34
N GLY A 533 16.67 30.25 -35.50
CA GLY A 533 16.13 30.16 -34.14
C GLY A 533 14.63 29.83 -34.07
N ARG A 534 14.22 29.37 -32.87
CA ARG A 534 12.91 28.77 -32.46
C ARG A 534 11.60 29.24 -33.12
N ARG A 535 11.51 30.42 -33.73
CA ARG A 535 10.28 30.93 -34.38
C ARG A 535 10.27 30.83 -35.91
N GLY A 536 11.42 30.62 -36.56
CA GLY A 536 11.51 30.62 -38.03
C GLY A 536 11.07 29.31 -38.70
N ILE A 537 11.36 28.16 -38.08
CA ILE A 537 11.04 26.83 -38.63
C ILE A 537 9.52 26.63 -38.75
N HIS A 538 8.77 27.05 -37.72
CA HIS A 538 7.30 27.00 -37.74
C HIS A 538 6.67 27.87 -38.83
N HIS A 539 7.27 29.01 -39.16
CA HIS A 539 6.66 29.98 -40.07
C HIS A 539 6.89 29.64 -41.55
N GLU A 540 8.03 29.03 -41.88
CA GLU A 540 8.35 28.61 -43.26
C GLU A 540 7.69 27.26 -43.64
N PHE A 541 7.51 26.34 -42.68
CA PHE A 541 6.74 25.11 -42.88
C PHE A 541 5.26 25.41 -43.22
N ILE A 542 4.64 26.36 -42.52
CA ILE A 542 3.26 26.80 -42.74
C ILE A 542 3.08 27.51 -44.10
N LYS A 543 4.12 28.19 -44.62
CA LYS A 543 4.06 28.80 -45.97
C LYS A 543 4.12 27.76 -47.08
N ALA A 544 4.98 26.76 -46.97
CA ALA A 544 5.13 25.70 -47.98
C ALA A 544 3.85 24.87 -48.15
N VAL A 545 3.16 24.58 -47.04
CA VAL A 545 1.88 23.82 -47.03
C VAL A 545 0.72 24.62 -47.65
N LYS A 546 0.77 25.96 -47.65
CA LYS A 546 -0.32 26.82 -48.17
C LYS A 546 -0.29 27.08 -49.68
N THR A 547 0.79 26.73 -50.38
CA THR A 547 0.99 27.12 -51.79
C THR A 547 0.72 26.02 -52.82
N GLU A 548 0.42 24.77 -52.43
CA GLU A 548 0.13 23.68 -53.37
C GLU A 548 -1.29 23.12 -53.25
N PRO A 549 -2.10 23.05 -54.33
CA PRO A 549 -3.53 22.71 -54.25
C PRO A 549 -3.85 21.21 -54.22
N THR A 550 -2.85 20.32 -54.20
CA THR A 550 -3.03 18.87 -54.41
C THR A 550 -2.64 17.99 -53.21
N ILE A 551 -2.41 18.57 -52.03
CA ILE A 551 -2.08 17.82 -50.81
C ILE A 551 -3.38 17.50 -50.04
N THR A 552 -3.81 16.25 -50.06
CA THR A 552 -4.90 15.68 -49.24
C THR A 552 -4.36 15.40 -47.82
N PRO A 553 -5.11 15.64 -46.72
CA PRO A 553 -4.50 15.95 -45.42
C PRO A 553 -4.43 14.73 -44.51
N PHE A 554 -3.36 13.94 -44.59
CA PHE A 554 -3.04 12.96 -43.53
C PHE A 554 -1.52 12.82 -43.41
N MET A 555 -0.90 13.57 -42.50
CA MET A 555 0.47 13.31 -42.08
C MET A 555 0.68 13.81 -40.65
N LEU A 556 0.95 12.89 -39.73
CA LEU A 556 1.32 13.17 -38.35
C LEU A 556 2.86 13.15 -38.28
N ALA A 557 3.49 14.28 -37.95
CA ALA A 557 4.95 14.35 -37.75
C ALA A 557 5.27 14.42 -36.25
N ALA A 558 6.15 13.53 -35.78
CA ALA A 558 6.70 13.58 -34.42
C ALA A 558 8.03 14.34 -34.44
N SER A 559 8.23 15.25 -33.47
CA SER A 559 9.56 15.81 -33.18
C SER A 559 10.02 15.35 -31.81
N VAL A 560 11.19 14.72 -31.74
CA VAL A 560 11.86 14.37 -30.47
C VAL A 560 12.65 15.57 -29.99
N ARG A 561 12.37 16.06 -28.78
CA ARG A 561 13.16 17.14 -28.16
C ARG A 561 14.04 16.58 -27.04
N TRP A 562 15.35 16.55 -27.26
CA TRP A 562 16.33 16.39 -26.19
C TRP A 562 16.57 17.74 -25.49
N GLN A 563 16.37 17.84 -24.17
CA GLN A 563 16.87 18.98 -23.40
C GLN A 563 18.33 18.73 -23.00
N HIS A 564 19.29 19.24 -23.79
CA HIS A 564 20.59 19.58 -23.24
C HIS A 564 20.48 20.92 -22.49
N LYS A 565 20.13 20.87 -21.21
CA LYS A 565 20.66 21.87 -20.28
C LYS A 565 21.90 21.27 -19.65
N HIS A 566 23.08 21.77 -20.01
CA HIS A 566 24.29 21.55 -19.22
C HIS A 566 24.01 21.89 -17.76
N PRO A 567 23.95 20.94 -16.83
CA PRO A 567 23.87 21.26 -15.41
C PRO A 567 25.30 21.57 -14.97
N ARG A 568 25.52 22.73 -14.35
CA ARG A 568 26.67 22.86 -13.46
C ARG A 568 26.46 21.85 -12.34
N PHE A 569 27.33 20.86 -12.30
CA PHE A 569 27.37 19.83 -11.27
C PHE A 569 27.48 20.45 -9.88
N ASN A 570 26.50 20.16 -9.02
CA ASN A 570 26.72 20.04 -7.59
C ASN A 570 26.00 18.74 -7.18
N GLY A 571 26.79 17.79 -6.70
CA GLY A 571 26.38 16.39 -6.53
C GLY A 571 25.16 16.18 -5.65
N LYS A 572 24.53 15.02 -5.87
CA LYS A 572 23.28 14.48 -5.29
C LYS A 572 22.02 14.86 -6.08
N ASN A 573 21.75 14.07 -7.12
CA ASN A 573 20.46 13.53 -7.55
C ASN A 573 20.62 13.01 -8.99
N GLU A 574 20.46 11.70 -9.20
CA GLU A 574 20.31 11.14 -10.54
C GLU A 574 18.94 11.55 -11.09
N ALA A 575 18.93 12.39 -12.12
CA ALA A 575 17.72 12.69 -12.87
C ALA A 575 17.49 11.57 -13.89
N SER A 576 16.39 10.83 -13.77
CA SER A 576 15.91 9.93 -14.81
C SER A 576 15.65 10.72 -16.10
N PRO A 577 16.06 10.25 -17.29
CA PRO A 577 15.73 10.93 -18.54
C PRO A 577 14.22 10.84 -18.78
N ALA A 578 13.54 11.98 -18.76
CA ALA A 578 12.15 12.08 -19.18
C ALA A 578 12.12 12.47 -20.67
N ALA A 579 11.62 11.58 -21.52
CA ALA A 579 11.28 11.89 -22.91
C ALA A 579 9.88 12.53 -22.94
N TYR A 580 9.78 13.72 -23.54
CA TYR A 580 8.49 14.36 -23.80
C TYR A 580 8.20 14.30 -25.30
N ILE A 581 7.04 13.77 -25.65
CA ILE A 581 6.53 13.75 -27.03
C ILE A 581 5.44 14.82 -27.13
N GLU A 582 5.63 15.80 -28.02
CA GLU A 582 4.70 16.91 -28.25
C GLU A 582 4.00 16.68 -29.60
N PHE A 583 2.68 16.54 -29.60
CA PHE A 583 1.88 16.36 -30.81
C PHE A 583 1.19 17.68 -31.17
N ILE A 584 1.36 18.16 -32.40
CA ILE A 584 0.69 19.34 -32.94
C ILE A 584 -0.18 18.90 -34.11
N LEU A 585 -1.49 19.14 -34.02
CA LEU A 585 -2.45 18.99 -35.11
C LEU A 585 -2.93 20.39 -35.50
N GLU A 586 -2.69 20.77 -36.75
CA GLU A 586 -3.24 22.00 -37.34
C GLU A 586 -4.48 21.62 -38.15
N GLU A 587 -5.61 22.28 -37.91
CA GLU A 587 -6.83 22.09 -38.69
C GLU A 587 -6.86 23.04 -39.90
N GLY A 588 -7.07 22.47 -41.08
CA GLY A 588 -7.53 23.11 -42.30
C GLY A 588 -8.00 22.00 -43.25
N LEU A 589 -9.20 21.99 -43.83
CA LEU A 589 -9.98 23.09 -44.38
C LEU A 589 -11.47 22.69 -44.52
N ARG A 590 -12.34 23.67 -44.19
CA ARG A 590 -13.74 23.95 -44.62
C ARG A 590 -14.87 22.95 -44.33
#